data_AF-A0A8B5UFY7-F1
#
_entry.id   AF-A0A8B5UFY7-F1
#
_cell.length_a   1.000
_cell.length_b   1.000
_cell.length_c   1.000
_cell.angle_alpha   90.00
_cell.angle_beta   90.00
_cell.angle_gamma   90.00
#
_symmetry.space_group_name_H-M   'P 1'
#
loop_
_entity.id
_entity.type
_entity.pdbx_description
1 polymer ?
#
loop_
_entity_poly.entity_id
_entity_poly.type
_entity_poly.pdbx_seq_one_letter_code
_entity_poly.pdbx_strand_id
1 'polypeptide(L)' 'MPFKYQAPEGYKPTKLVIAGQNLDIKNGVLESDNDIIHILKPLCFERYVEVVEPKKSAASAKE' A
#
# COMPACT_ATOMS: atom_id res chain seq x y z
N MET A 1 13.67 6.78 7.82
CA MET A 1 12.26 6.35 7.87
C MET A 1 12.03 5.50 6.64
N PRO A 2 11.60 4.23 6.77
CA PRO A 2 11.25 3.41 5.62
C PRO A 2 10.04 4.01 4.90
N PHE A 3 10.04 3.94 3.58
CA PHE A 3 8.88 4.28 2.77
C PHE A 3 7.86 3.15 2.88
N LYS A 4 6.60 3.55 3.09
CA LYS A 4 5.47 2.62 3.16
C LYS A 4 4.58 2.81 1.93
N TYR A 5 4.08 1.72 1.39
CA TYR A 5 3.22 1.70 0.20
C TYR A 5 2.00 0.83 0.43
N GLN A 6 0.83 1.36 0.13
CA GLN A 6 -0.44 0.64 0.18
C GLN A 6 -0.61 -0.17 -1.11
N ALA A 7 -0.78 -1.47 -0.97
CA ALA A 7 -1.17 -2.37 -2.04
C ALA A 7 -2.63 -2.11 -2.44
N PRO A 8 -2.99 -2.34 -3.72
CA PRO A 8 -4.34 -2.12 -4.20
C PRO A 8 -5.35 -3.02 -3.49
N GLU A 9 -6.62 -2.62 -3.53
CA GLU A 9 -7.69 -3.39 -2.93
C GLU A 9 -7.80 -4.77 -3.59
N GLY A 10 -7.91 -5.82 -2.76
CA GLY A 10 -7.91 -7.21 -3.23
C GLY A 10 -6.54 -7.77 -3.60
N TYR A 11 -5.44 -7.06 -3.33
CA TYR A 11 -4.08 -7.57 -3.51
C TYR A 11 -3.79 -8.71 -2.50
N LYS A 12 -3.87 -9.94 -2.99
CA LYS A 12 -3.62 -11.18 -2.22
C LYS A 12 -2.14 -11.52 -1.95
N PRO A 13 -1.18 -11.16 -2.83
CA PRO A 13 0.21 -11.55 -2.60
C PRO A 13 0.78 -10.91 -1.33
N THR A 14 1.47 -11.73 -0.53
CA THR A 14 2.17 -11.29 0.68
C THR A 14 3.63 -10.91 0.40
N LYS A 15 4.09 -11.10 -0.84
CA LYS A 15 5.47 -10.87 -1.24
C LYS A 15 5.53 -10.26 -2.63
N LEU A 16 6.44 -9.31 -2.81
CA LEU A 16 6.72 -8.66 -4.09
C LEU A 16 8.22 -8.71 -4.36
N VAL A 17 8.62 -9.13 -5.56
CA VAL A 17 10.03 -9.16 -5.95
C VAL A 17 10.29 -8.00 -6.89
N ILE A 18 11.12 -7.05 -6.48
CA ILE A 18 11.54 -5.88 -7.27
C ILE A 18 13.05 -5.95 -7.44
N ALA A 19 13.55 -5.96 -8.67
CA ALA A 19 14.99 -5.98 -8.97
C ALA A 19 15.79 -7.08 -8.22
N GLY A 20 15.18 -8.25 -8.00
CA GLY A 20 15.80 -9.36 -7.26
C GLY A 20 15.72 -9.23 -5.73
N GLN A 21 15.22 -8.12 -5.20
CA GLN A 21 14.93 -7.95 -3.78
C GLN A 21 13.53 -8.47 -3.45
N ASN A 22 13.45 -9.27 -2.39
CA ASN A 22 12.21 -9.77 -1.85
C ASN A 22 11.65 -8.76 -0.84
N LEU A 23 10.55 -8.11 -1.18
CA LEU A 23 9.81 -7.17 -0.33
C LEU A 23 8.60 -7.87 0.25
N ASP A 24 8.42 -7.73 1.56
CA ASP A 24 7.30 -8.31 2.29
C ASP A 24 6.12 -7.32 2.33
N ILE A 25 4.91 -7.84 2.20
CA ILE A 25 3.68 -7.07 2.25
C ILE A 25 2.86 -7.56 3.43
N LYS A 26 2.72 -6.70 4.44
CA LYS A 26 2.01 -6.99 5.69
C LYS A 26 0.75 -6.16 5.78
N ASN A 27 -0.40 -6.81 5.93
CA ASN A 27 -1.71 -6.16 5.95
C ASN A 27 -1.94 -5.23 4.73
N GLY A 28 -1.44 -5.64 3.55
CA GLY A 28 -1.53 -4.82 2.35
C GLY A 28 -0.59 -3.61 2.33
N VAL A 29 0.38 -3.53 3.24
CA VAL A 29 1.40 -2.47 3.27
C VAL A 29 2.76 -3.06 2.98
N LEU A 30 3.44 -2.51 1.98
CA LEU A 30 4.83 -2.80 1.65
C LEU A 30 5.73 -1.77 2.30
N GLU A 31 6.81 -2.21 2.93
CA GLU A 31 7.84 -1.33 3.49
C GLU A 31 9.13 -1.46 2.68
N SER A 32 9.80 -0.35 2.39
CA SER A 32 11.07 -0.32 1.67
C SER A 32 11.98 0.80 2.17
N ASP A 33 13.27 0.53 2.26
CA ASP A 33 14.27 1.56 2.62
C ASP A 33 14.50 2.57 1.50
N ASN A 34 14.14 2.24 0.26
CA ASN A 34 14.35 3.09 -0.91
C ASN A 34 13.02 3.58 -1.50
N ASP A 35 13.01 4.78 -2.09
CA ASP A 35 11.80 5.29 -2.73
C ASP A 35 11.54 4.58 -4.07
N ILE A 36 10.66 3.58 -4.03
CA ILE A 36 10.32 2.73 -5.17
C ILE A 36 8.91 3.00 -5.72
N ILE A 37 8.29 4.13 -5.35
CA ILE A 37 6.92 4.48 -5.81
C ILE A 37 6.80 4.48 -7.34
N HIS A 38 7.84 4.88 -8.05
CA HIS A 38 7.84 4.92 -9.51
C HIS A 38 7.72 3.52 -10.13
N ILE A 39 8.20 2.48 -9.44
CA ILE A 39 8.08 1.07 -9.83
C ILE A 39 6.71 0.51 -9.42
N LEU A 40 6.20 0.96 -8.28
CA LEU A 40 4.97 0.49 -7.66
C LEU A 40 3.70 1.11 -8.25
N LYS A 41 3.77 2.37 -8.71
CA LYS A 41 2.64 3.11 -9.33
C LYS A 41 1.96 2.37 -10.50
N PRO A 42 2.67 1.75 -11.46
CA PRO A 42 2.02 0.95 -12.51
C PRO A 42 1.34 -0.32 -12.00
N LEU A 43 1.65 -0.77 -10.78
CA LEU A 43 1.01 -1.90 -10.11
C LEU A 43 -0.18 -1.48 -9.23
N CYS A 44 -0.66 -0.23 -9.36
CA CYS A 44 -1.70 0.37 -8.51
C CYS A 44 -1.34 0.45 -7.01
N PHE A 45 -0.06 0.44 -6.67
CA PHE A 45 0.36 0.76 -5.31
C PHE A 45 0.43 2.27 -5.12
N GLU A 46 0.01 2.72 -3.95
CA GLU A 46 0.00 4.13 -3.56
C GLU A 46 0.94 4.36 -2.38
N ARG A 47 1.38 5.61 -2.14
CA ARG A 47 2.13 5.89 -0.91
C ARG A 47 1.19 5.71 0.27
N TYR A 48 1.62 4.91 1.24
CA TYR A 48 0.88 4.73 2.47
C TYR A 48 0.95 6.04 3.25
N VAL A 49 -0.17 6.74 3.30
CA VAL A 49 -0.35 7.88 4.20
C VAL A 49 -0.98 7.28 5.44
N GLU A 50 -0.27 7.36 6.56
CA GLU A 50 -0.83 7.04 7.87
C GLU A 50 -1.86 8.14 8.17
N VAL A 51 -3.07 7.97 7.63
CA VAL A 51 -4.18 8.86 7.91
C VAL A 51 -4.50 8.63 9.37
N VAL A 52 -4.05 9.55 10.22
CA VAL A 52 -4.64 9.76 11.54
C VAL A 52 -6.13 9.89 11.28
N GLU A 53 -6.92 8.86 11.56
CA GLU A 53 -8.37 8.90 11.37
C GLU A 53 -8.92 10.16 12.06
N PRO A 54 -9.69 10.98 11.34
CA PRO A 54 -11.01 11.29 11.85
C PRO A 54 -11.96 10.41 11.06
N LYS A 55 -12.47 9.37 11.74
CA LYS A 55 -13.68 8.60 11.42
C LYS A 55 -14.35 9.05 10.12
N LYS A 56 -14.14 8.35 9.00
CA LYS A 56 -14.90 8.63 7.79
C LYS A 56 -16.33 8.14 7.99
N SER A 57 -17.22 9.10 8.14
CA SER A 57 -18.62 9.05 7.75
C SER A 57 -18.86 8.02 6.64
N ALA A 58 -19.51 6.92 6.99
CA ALA A 58 -20.27 6.17 6.01
C ALA A 58 -21.60 6.90 5.82
N ALA A 59 -21.70 7.63 4.71
CA ALA A 59 -22.99 7.93 4.11
C ALA A 59 -23.61 6.58 3.71
N SER A 60 -24.65 6.19 4.44
CA SER A 60 -25.50 5.07 4.04
C SER A 60 -26.39 5.55 2.90
N ALA A 61 -26.16 5.04 1.69
CA ALA A 61 -27.09 5.11 0.58
C ALA A 61 -27.98 3.84 0.61
N LYS A 62 -29.27 4.06 0.88
CA LYS A 62 -30.47 3.18 1.01
C LYS A 62 -31.12 3.50 2.36
N GLU A 63 -32.36 3.96 2.45
CA GLU A 63 -33.58 3.63 1.70
C GLU A 63 -34.56 4.83 1.73
#